data_AF-A0A6A0B5N0-F1
#
_entry.id   AF-A0A6A0B5N0-F1
#
_cell.length_a   1.000
_cell.length_b   1.000
_cell.length_c   1.000
_cell.angle_alpha   90.00
_cell.angle_beta   90.00
_cell.angle_gamma   90.00
#
_symmetry.space_group_name_H-M   'P 1'
#
loop_
_entity.id
_entity.type
_entity.pdbx_description
1 polymer ?
#
loop_
_entity_poly.entity_id
_entity_poly.type
_entity_poly.pdbx_seq_one_letter_code
_entity_poly.pdbx_strand_id
1 'polypeptide(L)'
;MENLNEKLVDTHKYSYESVVISVQERLKKRQIKLGYEKGFNTYVLSLVIDFYHIKFNEKYAYEHVIGKQHHFTYSQQFIDFIVSEIEKAPNNFVESLKKSK
;
A
#
# COMPACT_ATOMS: atom_id res chain seq x y z
N MET A 1 -26.79 15.47 -0.79
CA MET A 1 -25.40 15.44 -0.26
C MET A 1 -25.04 13.98 -0.14
N GLU A 2 -24.07 13.52 -0.91
CA GLU A 2 -23.65 12.11 -0.92
C GLU A 2 -22.89 11.79 0.38
N ASN A 3 -23.15 10.64 0.99
CA ASN A 3 -22.58 10.27 2.27
C ASN A 3 -21.08 10.00 2.11
N LEU A 4 -20.24 10.75 2.83
CA LEU A 4 -18.78 10.64 2.79
C LEU A 4 -18.30 9.20 3.05
N ASN A 5 -19.05 8.44 3.85
CA ASN A 5 -18.73 7.05 4.17
C ASN A 5 -18.98 6.10 2.98
N GLU A 6 -20.01 6.32 2.16
CA GLU A 6 -20.27 5.49 0.98
C GLU A 6 -19.18 5.67 -0.08
N LYS A 7 -18.71 6.91 -0.29
CA LYS A 7 -17.63 7.23 -1.23
C LYS A 7 -16.28 6.63 -0.84
N LEU A 8 -16.00 6.52 0.46
CA LEU A 8 -14.75 5.94 0.96
C LEU A 8 -14.73 4.41 0.80
N VAL A 9 -15.87 3.73 0.95
CA VAL A 9 -15.97 2.28 0.72
C VAL A 9 -15.65 1.89 -0.72
N ASP A 10 -16.15 2.64 -1.71
CA ASP A 10 -15.87 2.37 -3.13
C ASP A 10 -14.40 2.64 -3.52
N THR A 11 -13.77 3.61 -2.86
CA THR A 11 -12.40 4.03 -3.16
C THR A 11 -11.34 3.24 -2.37
N HIS A 12 -11.67 2.79 -1.15
CA HIS A 12 -10.80 2.05 -0.23
C HIS A 12 -11.25 0.60 -0.08
N LYS A 13 -11.17 -0.15 -1.17
CA LYS A 13 -11.64 -1.55 -1.26
C LYS A 13 -10.56 -2.60 -0.99
N TYR A 14 -9.30 -2.21 -0.86
CA TYR A 14 -8.19 -3.17 -0.72
C TYR A 14 -7.92 -3.49 0.75
N SER A 15 -8.04 -4.76 1.14
CA SER A 15 -7.44 -5.27 2.38
C SER A 15 -5.92 -5.28 2.29
N TYR A 16 -5.24 -5.44 3.43
CA TYR A 16 -3.78 -5.57 3.50
C TYR A 16 -3.20 -6.62 2.55
N GLU A 17 -3.81 -7.81 2.49
CA GLU A 17 -3.37 -8.88 1.59
C GLU A 17 -3.63 -8.55 0.13
N SER A 18 -4.80 -7.97 -0.17
CA SER A 18 -5.12 -7.58 -1.55
C SER A 18 -4.24 -6.45 -2.09
N VAL A 19 -3.65 -5.61 -1.23
CA VAL A 19 -2.62 -4.64 -1.61
C VAL A 19 -1.37 -5.36 -2.12
N VAL A 20 -0.89 -6.37 -1.38
CA VAL A 20 0.30 -7.15 -1.77
C VAL A 20 0.10 -7.79 -3.14
N ILE A 21 -1.04 -8.48 -3.32
CA ILE A 21 -1.40 -9.13 -4.60
C ILE A 21 -1.46 -8.08 -5.72
N SER A 22 -2.18 -6.98 -5.50
CA SER A 22 -2.38 -5.92 -6.48
C SER A 22 -1.09 -5.23 -6.92
N VAL A 23 -0.12 -5.07 -6.01
CA VAL A 23 1.21 -4.53 -6.33
C VAL A 23 2.02 -5.55 -7.12
N GLN A 24 2.07 -6.81 -6.68
CA GLN A 24 2.80 -7.88 -7.38
C GLN A 24 2.32 -8.04 -8.83
N GLU A 25 1.01 -8.05 -9.06
CA GLU A 25 0.42 -8.16 -10.40
C GLU A 25 0.81 -6.97 -11.30
N ARG A 26 0.78 -5.74 -10.76
CA ARG A 26 1.17 -4.54 -11.50
C ARG A 26 2.66 -4.53 -11.83
N LEU A 27 3.52 -4.92 -10.90
CA LEU A 27 4.97 -5.04 -11.15
C LEU A 27 5.25 -6.08 -12.23
N LYS A 28 4.59 -7.25 -12.17
CA LYS A 28 4.70 -8.31 -13.18
C LYS A 28 4.25 -7.80 -14.56
N LYS A 29 3.10 -7.13 -14.64
CA LYS A 29 2.57 -6.57 -15.90
C LYS A 29 3.49 -5.51 -16.50
N ARG A 30 4.14 -4.69 -15.66
CA ARG A 30 5.12 -3.67 -16.08
C ARG A 30 6.54 -4.21 -16.27
N GLN A 31 6.76 -5.50 -16.02
CA GLN A 31 8.10 -6.14 -16.07
C GLN A 31 9.13 -5.48 -15.14
N ILE A 32 8.67 -4.95 -14.00
CA ILE A 32 9.54 -4.34 -12.99
C ILE A 32 9.99 -5.42 -12.00
N LYS A 33 11.29 -5.66 -11.92
CA LYS A 33 11.90 -6.56 -10.93
C LYS A 33 12.31 -5.77 -9.69
N LEU A 34 11.71 -6.08 -8.55
CA LEU A 34 12.13 -5.50 -7.26
C LEU A 34 13.49 -6.08 -6.86
N GLY A 35 14.43 -5.24 -6.44
CA GLY A 35 15.78 -5.64 -6.01
C GLY A 35 15.82 -6.46 -4.72
N TYR A 36 14.68 -6.67 -4.08
CA TYR A 36 14.53 -7.56 -2.94
C TYR A 36 14.14 -8.96 -3.43
N GLU A 37 14.99 -9.95 -3.18
CA GLU A 37 14.87 -11.31 -3.69
C GLU A 37 13.50 -11.95 -3.45
N LYS A 38 12.91 -11.72 -2.27
CA LYS A 38 11.60 -12.27 -1.89
C LYS A 38 10.41 -11.55 -2.56
N GLY A 39 10.68 -10.59 -3.44
CA GLY A 39 9.69 -9.77 -4.12
C GLY A 39 8.91 -8.87 -3.16
N PHE A 40 7.88 -8.21 -3.69
CA PHE A 40 6.97 -7.44 -2.86
C PHE A 40 6.14 -8.39 -1.99
N ASN A 41 6.08 -8.18 -0.68
CA ASN A 41 5.37 -9.05 0.26
C ASN A 41 4.86 -8.24 1.46
N THR A 42 4.22 -8.92 2.43
CA THR A 42 3.66 -8.29 3.62
C THR A 42 4.70 -7.53 4.44
N TYR A 43 5.94 -8.00 4.51
CA TYR A 43 7.03 -7.30 5.20
C TYR A 43 7.37 -5.97 4.49
N VAL A 44 7.52 -5.99 3.16
CA VAL A 44 7.78 -4.76 2.38
C VAL A 44 6.61 -3.77 2.49
N LEU A 45 5.37 -4.25 2.48
CA LEU A 45 4.20 -3.39 2.67
C LEU A 45 4.19 -2.73 4.06
N SER A 46 4.54 -3.44 5.13
CA SER A 46 4.66 -2.84 6.47
C SER A 46 5.70 -1.72 6.48
N LEU A 47 6.86 -1.93 5.86
CA LEU A 47 7.89 -0.90 5.74
C LEU A 47 7.38 0.35 5.01
N VAL A 48 6.63 0.18 3.92
CA VAL A 48 6.02 1.31 3.18
C VAL A 48 5.04 2.06 4.07
N ILE A 49 4.15 1.35 4.76
CA ILE A 49 3.12 1.96 5.61
C ILE A 49 3.75 2.80 6.73
N ASP A 50 4.78 2.25 7.38
CA ASP A 50 5.49 2.92 8.46
C ASP A 50 6.27 4.13 7.93
N PHE A 51 7.07 3.96 6.87
CA PHE A 51 7.94 4.99 6.30
C PHE A 51 7.16 6.21 5.79
N TYR A 52 6.03 5.99 5.11
CA TYR A 52 5.22 7.06 4.53
C TYR A 52 4.04 7.49 5.42
N HIS A 53 3.95 6.97 6.65
CA HIS A 53 2.86 7.25 7.58
C HIS A 53 1.46 7.06 6.96
N ILE A 54 1.31 6.00 6.16
CA ILE A 54 0.15 5.80 5.26
C ILE A 54 -1.19 5.81 6.01
N LYS A 55 -1.22 5.28 7.24
CA LYS A 55 -2.44 5.21 8.06
C LYS A 55 -3.02 6.59 8.42
N PHE A 56 -2.21 7.64 8.38
CA PHE A 56 -2.66 9.02 8.64
C PHE A 56 -3.06 9.76 7.36
N ASN A 57 -2.94 9.13 6.19
CA ASN A 57 -3.27 9.73 4.91
C ASN A 57 -4.61 9.16 4.40
N GLU A 58 -5.67 9.94 4.55
CA GLU A 58 -7.04 9.61 4.13
C GLU A 58 -7.21 9.37 2.62
N LYS A 59 -6.24 9.78 1.80
CA LYS A 59 -6.20 9.43 0.36
C LYS A 59 -5.86 7.95 0.15
N TYR A 60 -5.13 7.35 1.08
CA TYR A 60 -4.51 6.05 0.93
C TYR A 60 -5.08 4.99 1.85
N ALA A 61 -5.47 5.36 3.06
CA ALA A 61 -5.96 4.44 4.07
C ALA A 61 -7.25 4.95 4.72
N TYR A 62 -8.13 4.00 5.05
CA TYR A 62 -9.33 4.23 5.82
C TYR A 62 -9.39 3.23 6.97
N GLU A 63 -9.65 3.72 8.18
CA GLU A 63 -9.77 2.91 9.38
C GLU A 63 -11.24 2.54 9.64
N HIS A 64 -11.51 1.24 9.75
CA HIS A 64 -12.76 0.68 10.19
C HIS A 64 -12.64 0.29 11.66
N VAL A 65 -13.48 0.89 12.50
CA VAL A 65 -13.56 0.56 13.93
C VAL A 65 -14.83 -0.25 14.17
N ILE A 66 -14.69 -1.52 14.56
CA ILE A 66 -15.80 -2.41 14.89
C ILE A 66 -15.61 -2.91 16.32
N GLY A 67 -16.37 -2.34 17.26
CA GLY A 67 -16.17 -2.58 18.69
C GLY A 67 -14.78 -2.11 19.14
N LYS A 68 -13.93 -3.06 19.53
CA LYS A 68 -12.51 -2.80 19.91
C LYS A 68 -11.52 -3.16 18.80
N GLN A 69 -11.98 -3.66 17.66
CA GLN A 69 -11.12 -4.05 16.57
C GLN A 69 -10.92 -2.90 15.59
N HIS A 70 -9.67 -2.71 15.18
CA HIS A 70 -9.25 -1.71 14.21
C HIS A 70 -8.75 -2.42 12.95
N HIS A 71 -9.41 -2.18 11.83
CA HIS A 71 -9.07 -2.73 10.53
C HIS A 71 -8.79 -1.60 9.56
N PHE A 72 -7.88 -1.78 8.62
CA PHE A 72 -7.60 -0.78 7.60
C PHE A 72 -7.93 -1.33 6.22
N THR A 73 -8.59 -0.51 5.41
CA THR A 73 -8.65 -0.71 3.96
C THR A 73 -7.89 0.40 3.25
N TYR A 74 -7.48 0.11 2.03
CA TYR A 74 -6.58 0.95 1.26
C TYR A 74 -7.16 1.27 -0.10
N SER A 75 -6.76 2.43 -0.62
CA SER A 75 -7.25 2.91 -1.91
C SER A 75 -6.46 2.37 -3.10
N GLN A 76 -7.11 2.40 -4.26
CA GLN A 76 -6.42 2.20 -5.53
C GLN A 76 -5.21 3.14 -5.69
N GLN A 77 -5.34 4.39 -5.24
CA GLN A 77 -4.26 5.38 -5.31
C GLN A 77 -3.04 4.99 -4.48
N PHE A 78 -3.23 4.27 -3.36
CA PHE A 78 -2.11 3.74 -2.59
C PHE A 78 -1.33 2.67 -3.37
N ILE A 79 -2.05 1.78 -4.06
CA ILE A 79 -1.41 0.78 -4.93
C ILE A 79 -0.55 1.46 -6.01
N ASP A 80 -1.12 2.46 -6.69
CA ASP A 80 -0.44 3.17 -7.78
C ASP A 80 0.76 3.98 -7.26
N PHE A 81 0.65 4.54 -6.06
CA PHE A 81 1.75 5.18 -5.36
C PHE A 81 2.90 4.20 -5.10
N ILE A 82 2.63 3.02 -4.51
CA ILE A 82 3.67 2.00 -4.25
C ILE A 82 4.40 1.62 -5.53
N VAL A 83 3.66 1.32 -6.60
CA VAL A 83 4.25 0.92 -7.88
C VAL A 83 5.13 2.03 -8.43
N SER A 84 4.68 3.29 -8.34
CA SER A 84 5.44 4.45 -8.80
C SER A 84 6.72 4.67 -7.99
N GLU A 85 6.70 4.49 -6.67
CA GLU A 85 7.91 4.60 -5.84
C GLU A 85 8.91 3.47 -6.12
N ILE A 86 8.42 2.24 -6.33
CA ILE A 86 9.28 1.11 -6.73
C ILE A 86 9.91 1.39 -8.09
N GLU A 87 9.15 1.92 -9.05
CA GLU A 87 9.61 2.21 -10.41
C GLU A 87 10.76 3.23 -10.44
N LYS A 88 10.77 4.21 -9.52
CA LYS A 88 11.85 5.20 -9.41
C LYS A 88 13.21 4.60 -9.05
N ALA A 89 13.23 3.55 -8.21
CA ALA A 89 14.46 2.97 -7.69
C ALA A 89 14.31 1.48 -7.37
N PRO A 90 14.01 0.61 -8.35
CA PRO A 90 13.57 -0.76 -8.08
C PRO A 90 14.61 -1.61 -7.33
N ASN A 91 15.90 -1.34 -7.57
CA ASN A 91 17.00 -2.07 -6.92
C ASN A 91 17.24 -1.64 -5.47
N ASN A 92 16.93 -0.39 -5.12
CA ASN A 92 17.28 0.21 -3.82
C ASN A 92 16.06 0.51 -2.94
N PHE A 93 14.84 0.31 -3.47
CA PHE A 93 13.59 0.69 -2.81
C PHE A 93 13.50 0.13 -1.39
N VAL A 94 13.62 -1.20 -1.21
CA VAL A 94 13.48 -1.82 0.11
C VAL A 94 14.57 -1.37 1.09
N GLU A 95 15.80 -1.20 0.62
CA GLU A 95 16.90 -0.71 1.46
C GLU A 95 16.70 0.75 1.88
N SER A 96 16.10 1.59 1.02
CA SER A 96 15.77 2.97 1.37
C SER A 96 14.72 3.05 2.49
N LEU A 97 13.76 2.13 2.52
CA LEU A 97 12.73 2.08 3.57
C LEU A 97 13.31 1.66 4.93
N LYS A 98 14.27 0.74 4.95
CA LYS A 98 14.90 0.26 6.20
C LYS A 98 15.73 1.33 6.90
N LYS A 99 16.29 2.28 6.15
CA LYS A 99 17.20 3.31 6.67
C LYS A 99 16.53 4.40 7.50
N SER A 100 15.19 4.51 7.47
CA SER A 100 14.48 5.45 8.35
C SER A 100 14.01 4.84 9.66
N LYS A 101 14.47 3.62 10.00
CA LYS A 101 14.11 2.92 11.23
C LYS A 101 15.25 2.97 12.25
#